data_AF-E3MXA7-F1
#
_entry.id   AF-E3MXA7-F1
#
_cell.length_a   1.000
_cell.length_b   1.000
_cell.length_c   1.000
_cell.angle_alpha   90.00
_cell.angle_beta   90.00
_cell.angle_gamma   90.00
#
_symmetry.space_group_name_H-M   'P 1'
#
loop_
_entity.id
_entity.type
_entity.pdbx_description
1 polymer ?
#
loop_
_entity_poly.entity_id
_entity_poly.type
_entity_poly.pdbx_seq_one_letter_code
_entity_poly.pdbx_strand_id
1 'polypeptide(L)'
;MDLAMNTNSDKTITGIVVGQLSPTQYFVWCQESYPGKDGVLTTNPENPVLLGDWVSLKFSKTQADLYFPNPKNADAPSFKTSEYSVIPDIYRTDVVNTIRVTVLQKLEKNQEEIDHPVFGKIYNNNKLEFADGMYYLTIRRIKVENNRDSEWVLEKVKEVPEESSEVVVTGIVAAVDNKDKDLLYVWCEERLPGQDITIRMRPGFPSLPLGTWVKMRVPRAKLNDYYLECLDYSEIPPFYPTELTGKNGTTLQLKLKLRIDNPEKKEIFHPIIGHIINDAIRFEQPGKYELTIIRRRPDKNNDIQSVWYLREAELVLVGKTSQRPQDAPHAVAVPTQPQNLKKAMVIRILTGGQSEAIYVWLFEEQREGRLFLNSTAESHGLTVGKVFSAPFIKPNQKWMSSGPVSQIEDLYLTRVNRTGGIDIQVHAENLQNADDAHSGYPWIHHGHFGDILDNRHQLRNKEASQCRMWIRRAWVDREDNHQWVVLEGIE
;
A
#
# COMPACT_ATOMS: atom_id res chain seq x y z
N MET A 1 4.29 -33.47 39.38
CA MET A 1 3.59 -33.76 38.11
C MET A 1 3.16 -32.41 37.58
N ASP A 2 4.07 -31.74 36.88
CA ASP A 2 3.83 -30.39 36.36
C ASP A 2 3.25 -30.51 34.95
N LEU A 3 1.96 -30.18 34.84
CA LEU A 3 1.28 -29.99 33.56
C LEU A 3 1.76 -28.66 32.97
N ALA A 4 2.81 -28.73 32.16
CA ALA A 4 3.22 -27.65 31.29
C ALA A 4 2.10 -27.39 30.27
N MET A 5 1.34 -26.30 30.47
CA MET A 5 0.51 -25.72 29.43
C MET A 5 1.41 -25.26 28.28
N ASN A 6 1.39 -26.02 27.19
CA ASN A 6 2.14 -25.71 25.98
C ASN A 6 1.38 -24.64 25.18
N THR A 7 1.71 -23.35 25.36
CA THR A 7 1.22 -22.28 24.48
C THR A 7 2.01 -22.31 23.16
N ASN A 8 1.56 -23.13 22.22
CA ASN A 8 2.00 -23.14 20.82
C ASN A 8 1.35 -21.97 20.07
N SER A 9 1.83 -20.75 20.24
CA SER A 9 1.44 -19.63 19.38
C SER A 9 2.41 -19.51 18.21
N ASP A 10 1.89 -19.51 16.98
CA ASP A 10 2.66 -19.23 15.77
C ASP A 10 3.30 -17.84 15.84
N LYS A 11 4.54 -17.71 15.36
CA LYS A 11 5.27 -16.45 15.27
C LYS A 11 5.09 -15.87 13.88
N THR A 12 4.74 -14.59 13.82
CA THR A 12 4.64 -13.84 12.58
C THR A 12 5.88 -12.97 12.42
N ILE A 13 6.50 -13.01 11.25
CA ILE A 13 7.72 -12.28 10.90
C ILE A 13 7.45 -11.43 9.67
N THR A 14 7.92 -10.19 9.67
CA THR A 14 7.76 -9.31 8.50
C THR A 14 9.03 -9.28 7.66
N GLY A 15 8.88 -9.33 6.34
CA GLY A 15 10.00 -9.24 5.41
C GLY A 15 9.67 -8.48 4.14
N ILE A 16 10.71 -8.26 3.33
CA ILE A 16 10.63 -7.64 2.01
C ILE A 16 11.10 -8.65 0.98
N VAL A 17 10.35 -8.82 -0.11
CA VAL A 17 10.78 -9.62 -1.24
C VAL A 17 11.91 -8.91 -1.96
N VAL A 18 13.12 -9.45 -1.88
CA VAL A 18 14.36 -8.76 -2.29
C VAL A 18 15.03 -9.31 -3.53
N GLY A 19 14.59 -10.48 -4.01
CA GLY A 19 15.14 -11.09 -5.20
C GLY A 19 14.27 -12.23 -5.69
N GLN A 20 14.46 -12.64 -6.93
CA GLN A 20 13.78 -13.79 -7.50
C GLN A 20 14.80 -14.90 -7.75
N LEU A 21 14.54 -16.07 -7.17
CA LEU A 21 15.35 -17.27 -7.36
C LEU A 21 14.86 -18.09 -8.55
N SER A 22 13.55 -18.19 -8.74
CA SER A 22 12.90 -18.90 -9.84
C SER A 22 11.51 -18.30 -10.09
N PRO A 23 10.77 -18.71 -11.15
CA PRO A 23 9.42 -18.20 -11.42
C PRO A 23 8.46 -18.28 -10.21
N THR A 24 8.68 -19.25 -9.31
CA THR A 24 7.83 -19.46 -8.14
C THR A 24 8.55 -19.25 -6.80
N GLN A 25 9.83 -18.86 -6.79
CA GLN A 25 10.60 -18.72 -5.56
C GLN A 25 11.31 -17.39 -5.50
N TYR A 26 11.21 -16.75 -4.34
CA TYR A 26 11.70 -15.40 -4.10
C TYR A 26 12.54 -15.35 -2.82
N PHE A 27 13.61 -14.56 -2.84
CA PHE A 27 14.37 -14.22 -1.65
C PHE A 27 13.59 -13.19 -0.83
N VAL A 28 13.54 -13.40 0.48
CA VAL A 28 12.91 -12.50 1.44
C VAL A 28 13.91 -12.11 2.50
N TRP A 29 14.12 -10.81 2.63
CA TRP A 29 14.90 -10.24 3.73
C TRP A 29 13.98 -9.99 4.92
N CYS A 30 14.42 -10.38 6.11
CA CYS A 30 13.73 -10.11 7.38
C CYS A 30 14.73 -9.52 8.36
N GLN A 31 14.26 -8.61 9.22
CA GLN A 31 15.10 -8.03 10.25
C GLN A 31 15.59 -9.10 11.24
N GLU A 32 14.79 -10.12 11.52
CA GLU A 32 15.07 -11.14 12.54
C GLU A 32 16.11 -12.17 12.08
N SER A 33 16.35 -12.28 10.76
CA SER A 33 17.40 -13.14 10.22
C SER A 33 18.80 -12.63 10.59
N TYR A 34 19.76 -13.56 10.64
CA TYR A 34 21.17 -13.20 10.65
C TYR A 34 21.53 -12.45 9.35
N PRO A 35 22.34 -11.38 9.38
CA PRO A 35 22.76 -10.67 8.18
C PRO A 35 23.29 -11.63 7.10
N GLY A 36 22.87 -11.43 5.85
CA GLY A 36 23.24 -12.31 4.72
C GLY A 36 22.47 -13.64 4.60
N LYS A 37 21.57 -13.97 5.54
CA LYS A 37 20.75 -15.19 5.52
C LYS A 37 19.31 -14.91 5.12
N ASP A 38 19.11 -14.42 3.90
CA ASP A 38 17.75 -14.28 3.35
C ASP A 38 17.06 -15.62 3.30
N GLY A 39 15.77 -15.61 3.62
CA GLY A 39 14.93 -16.79 3.45
C GLY A 39 14.39 -16.89 2.03
N VAL A 40 13.78 -18.03 1.74
CA VAL A 40 13.14 -18.30 0.45
C VAL A 40 11.64 -18.48 0.67
N LEU A 41 10.87 -17.62 0.03
CA LEU A 41 9.42 -17.73 -0.07
C LEU A 41 9.08 -18.46 -1.38
N THR A 42 8.27 -19.50 -1.29
CA THR A 42 7.66 -20.13 -2.46
C THR A 42 6.29 -19.52 -2.66
N THR A 43 6.13 -18.75 -3.74
CA THR A 43 4.86 -18.09 -4.07
C THR A 43 3.86 -19.14 -4.51
N ASN A 44 2.59 -18.97 -4.15
CA ASN A 44 1.52 -19.70 -4.80
C ASN A 44 0.86 -18.81 -5.90
N PRO A 45 0.23 -19.40 -6.93
CA PRO A 45 -0.48 -18.64 -7.95
C PRO A 45 -1.72 -17.89 -7.44
N GLU A 46 -2.24 -18.25 -6.27
CA GLU A 46 -3.45 -17.68 -5.65
C GLU A 46 -3.16 -16.38 -4.88
N ASN A 47 -1.90 -16.13 -4.55
CA ASN A 47 -1.40 -15.00 -3.77
C ASN A 47 -0.01 -14.58 -4.28
N PRO A 48 0.14 -14.16 -5.55
CA PRO A 48 1.45 -13.92 -6.15
C PRO A 48 2.21 -12.80 -5.43
N VAL A 49 3.53 -12.93 -5.34
CA VAL A 49 4.42 -11.85 -4.84
C VAL A 49 5.22 -11.24 -5.98
N LEU A 50 5.61 -9.98 -5.80
CA LEU A 50 6.56 -9.25 -6.64
C LEU A 50 7.78 -8.81 -5.83
N LEU A 51 8.87 -8.51 -6.54
CA LEU A 51 10.00 -7.80 -5.94
C LEU A 51 9.52 -6.51 -5.28
N GLY A 52 10.03 -6.24 -4.08
CA GLY A 52 9.70 -5.09 -3.27
C GLY A 52 8.40 -5.19 -2.48
N ASP A 53 7.60 -6.26 -2.65
CA ASP A 53 6.43 -6.48 -1.81
C ASP A 53 6.85 -6.75 -0.36
N TRP A 54 6.11 -6.16 0.57
CA TRP A 54 6.20 -6.51 1.98
C TRP A 54 5.33 -7.73 2.25
N VAL A 55 5.86 -8.67 3.04
CA VAL A 55 5.20 -9.94 3.34
C VAL A 55 5.19 -10.20 4.84
N SER A 56 4.07 -10.71 5.32
CA SER A 56 3.91 -11.27 6.65
C SER A 56 4.03 -12.79 6.53
N LEU A 57 5.03 -13.36 7.19
CA LEU A 57 5.40 -14.77 7.14
C LEU A 57 5.01 -15.45 8.44
N LYS A 58 4.39 -16.63 8.35
CA LYS A 58 4.04 -17.41 9.54
C LYS A 58 4.99 -18.58 9.74
N PHE A 59 5.41 -18.75 10.99
CA PHE A 59 6.27 -19.85 11.42
C PHE A 59 5.72 -20.44 12.71
N SER A 60 5.71 -21.77 12.81
CA SER A 60 5.53 -22.42 14.10
C SER A 60 6.66 -22.01 15.06
N LYS A 61 6.43 -22.12 16.37
CA LYS A 61 7.45 -21.81 17.38
C LYS A 61 8.78 -22.54 17.12
N THR A 62 8.73 -23.83 16.80
CA THR A 62 9.92 -24.64 16.50
C THR A 62 10.67 -24.12 15.27
N GLN A 63 9.96 -23.70 14.22
CA GLN A 63 10.60 -23.08 13.04
C GLN A 63 11.19 -21.72 13.39
N ALA A 64 10.49 -20.92 14.19
CA ALA A 64 10.94 -19.61 14.60
C ALA A 64 12.21 -19.68 15.47
N ASP A 65 12.28 -20.61 16.41
CA ASP A 65 13.46 -20.82 17.27
C ASP A 65 14.66 -21.34 16.45
N LEU A 66 14.39 -22.10 15.38
CA LEU A 66 15.42 -22.58 14.46
C LEU A 66 15.97 -21.48 13.53
N TYR A 67 15.07 -20.71 12.90
CA TYR A 67 15.44 -19.74 11.86
C TYR A 67 15.82 -18.36 12.42
N PHE A 68 15.24 -17.97 13.56
CA PHE A 68 15.38 -16.64 14.15
C PHE A 68 15.77 -16.72 15.64
N PRO A 69 16.90 -17.38 15.98
CA PRO A 69 17.35 -17.44 17.35
C PRO A 69 17.66 -16.04 17.89
N ASN A 70 17.40 -15.83 19.18
CA ASN A 70 17.76 -14.60 19.89
C ASN A 70 18.67 -14.95 21.08
N PRO A 71 19.95 -14.55 21.08
CA PRO A 71 20.62 -13.70 20.09
C PRO A 71 20.81 -14.37 18.72
N LYS A 72 20.89 -13.55 17.66
CA LYS A 72 21.07 -14.04 16.29
C LYS A 72 22.37 -14.84 16.15
N ASN A 73 22.30 -15.93 15.39
CA ASN A 73 23.42 -16.84 15.18
C ASN A 73 23.73 -17.03 13.68
N ALA A 74 25.01 -16.98 13.30
CA ALA A 74 25.49 -17.20 11.93
C ALA A 74 25.24 -18.63 11.42
N ASP A 75 25.19 -19.61 12.34
CA ASP A 75 24.92 -21.02 12.03
C ASP A 75 23.43 -21.30 11.77
N ALA A 76 22.55 -20.34 12.06
CA ALA A 76 21.12 -20.48 11.77
C ALA A 76 20.89 -20.65 10.25
N PRO A 77 20.05 -21.61 9.84
CA PRO A 77 19.75 -21.82 8.43
C PRO A 77 18.83 -20.71 7.89
N SER A 78 18.98 -20.37 6.61
CA SER A 78 17.98 -19.59 5.88
C SER A 78 16.63 -20.29 5.93
N PHE A 79 15.57 -19.56 6.26
CA PHE A 79 14.22 -20.13 6.30
C PHE A 79 13.70 -20.46 4.89
N LYS A 80 12.77 -21.40 4.82
CA LYS A 80 11.94 -21.64 3.65
C LYS A 80 10.48 -21.67 4.08
N THR A 81 9.62 -20.96 3.36
CA THR A 81 8.19 -20.92 3.68
C THR A 81 7.32 -20.76 2.43
N SER A 82 6.10 -21.26 2.50
CA SER A 82 5.00 -20.98 1.58
C SER A 82 3.80 -20.34 2.30
N GLU A 83 3.90 -20.12 3.60
CA GLU A 83 2.86 -19.51 4.42
C GLU A 83 3.13 -18.02 4.59
N TYR A 84 2.46 -17.22 3.77
CA TYR A 84 2.60 -15.77 3.80
C TYR A 84 1.31 -15.06 3.38
N SER A 85 1.24 -13.78 3.73
CA SER A 85 0.33 -12.81 3.14
C SER A 85 1.13 -11.59 2.67
N VAL A 86 0.80 -11.05 1.51
CA VAL A 86 1.33 -9.75 1.09
C VAL A 86 0.65 -8.69 1.95
N ILE A 87 1.44 -7.77 2.49
CA ILE A 87 0.94 -6.70 3.37
C ILE A 87 1.25 -5.34 2.76
N PRO A 88 0.55 -4.27 3.19
CA PRO A 88 0.93 -2.91 2.81
C PRO A 88 2.39 -2.62 3.17
N ASP A 89 3.05 -1.86 2.30
CA ASP A 89 4.43 -1.44 2.52
C ASP A 89 4.61 -0.73 3.87
N ILE A 90 5.54 -1.22 4.68
CA ILE A 90 5.93 -0.54 5.93
C ILE A 90 6.75 0.71 5.61
N TYR A 91 7.62 0.64 4.60
CA TYR A 91 8.38 1.76 4.08
C TYR A 91 8.30 1.78 2.55
N ARG A 92 8.46 2.97 1.95
CA ARG A 92 8.44 3.15 0.49
C ARG A 92 9.49 2.25 -0.15
N THR A 93 9.06 1.20 -0.83
CA THR A 93 9.98 0.32 -1.58
C THR A 93 9.85 0.59 -3.08
N ASP A 94 10.93 1.09 -3.67
CA ASP A 94 11.08 1.23 -5.13
C ASP A 94 11.94 0.07 -5.64
N VAL A 95 11.49 -0.57 -6.71
CA VAL A 95 12.30 -1.51 -7.47
C VAL A 95 12.75 -0.73 -8.69
N VAL A 96 14.06 -0.42 -8.75
CA VAL A 96 14.62 0.32 -9.88
C VAL A 96 15.84 -0.36 -10.50
N ASN A 97 16.55 -1.27 -9.79
CA ASN A 97 17.71 -2.16 -10.17
C ASN A 97 18.05 -3.19 -9.09
N THR A 98 17.68 -2.79 -7.88
CA THR A 98 17.83 -3.48 -6.61
C THR A 98 16.68 -2.95 -5.75
N ILE A 99 16.41 -3.59 -4.61
CA ILE A 99 15.47 -3.02 -3.65
C ILE A 99 16.03 -1.72 -3.09
N ARG A 100 15.29 -0.63 -3.32
CA ARG A 100 15.50 0.66 -2.68
C ARG A 100 14.37 0.92 -1.71
N VAL A 101 14.71 1.31 -0.49
CA VAL A 101 13.73 1.70 0.52
C VAL A 101 13.95 3.16 0.87
N THR A 102 12.89 3.96 0.89
CA THR A 102 12.97 5.32 1.44
C THR A 102 12.43 5.36 2.86
N VAL A 103 13.26 5.83 3.79
CA VAL A 103 12.93 5.96 5.21
C VAL A 103 13.06 7.42 5.64
N LEU A 104 12.21 7.86 6.56
CA LEU A 104 12.37 9.17 7.21
C LEU A 104 13.20 8.95 8.48
N GLN A 105 14.34 9.62 8.58
CA GLN A 105 15.30 9.38 9.66
C GLN A 105 15.99 10.68 10.07
N LYS A 106 16.23 10.82 11.37
CA LYS A 106 17.09 11.88 11.90
C LYS A 106 18.54 11.48 11.72
N LEU A 107 19.33 12.38 11.15
CA LEU A 107 20.77 12.20 10.93
C LEU A 107 21.57 13.18 11.76
N GLU A 108 22.73 12.72 12.24
CA GLU A 108 23.83 13.55 12.70
C GLU A 108 24.79 13.83 11.55
N LYS A 109 25.43 14.99 11.54
CA LYS A 109 26.23 15.49 10.42
C LYS A 109 27.23 14.45 9.92
N ASN A 110 27.12 14.12 8.63
CA ASN A 110 28.02 13.22 7.90
C ASN A 110 28.23 11.85 8.59
N GLN A 111 27.22 11.35 9.30
CA GLN A 111 27.27 10.06 9.98
C GLN A 111 27.65 8.92 9.01
N GLU A 112 28.62 8.08 9.40
CA GLU A 112 29.12 6.97 8.59
C GLU A 112 28.26 5.70 8.73
N GLU A 113 27.77 5.42 9.94
CA GLU A 113 26.89 4.27 10.24
C GLU A 113 25.60 4.77 10.92
N ILE A 114 24.46 4.45 10.33
CA ILE A 114 23.15 4.89 10.80
C ILE A 114 22.39 3.67 11.34
N ASP A 115 22.10 3.67 12.64
CA ASP A 115 21.28 2.64 13.26
C ASP A 115 19.79 2.91 13.00
N HIS A 116 19.15 2.02 12.22
CA HIS A 116 17.72 2.08 11.95
C HIS A 116 16.97 0.97 12.69
N PRO A 117 15.85 1.26 13.35
CA PRO A 117 15.11 0.29 14.18
C PRO A 117 14.63 -0.93 13.41
N VAL A 118 14.43 -0.82 12.08
CA VAL A 118 13.98 -1.93 11.23
C VAL A 118 15.10 -2.51 10.37
N PHE A 119 15.98 -1.66 9.80
CA PHE A 119 16.97 -2.10 8.82
C PHE A 119 18.31 -2.47 9.46
N GLY A 120 18.45 -2.24 10.77
CA GLY A 120 19.73 -2.36 11.46
C GLY A 120 20.68 -1.27 10.97
N LYS A 121 21.94 -1.64 10.78
CA LYS A 121 22.97 -0.72 10.29
C LYS A 121 22.77 -0.38 8.82
N ILE A 122 22.75 0.91 8.53
CA ILE A 122 22.80 1.48 7.18
C ILE A 122 24.14 2.20 7.03
N TYR A 123 24.93 1.83 6.03
CA TYR A 123 26.28 2.39 5.84
C TYR A 123 26.30 3.51 4.81
N ASN A 124 26.88 4.66 5.16
CA ASN A 124 27.12 5.79 4.27
C ASN A 124 28.44 5.60 3.47
N ASN A 125 28.53 4.50 2.73
CA ASN A 125 29.74 4.13 1.97
C ASN A 125 30.12 5.17 0.91
N ASN A 126 29.13 5.92 0.42
CA ASN A 126 29.33 6.98 -0.57
C ASN A 126 29.79 8.31 0.03
N LYS A 127 29.97 8.39 1.36
CA LYS A 127 30.37 9.61 2.08
C LYS A 127 29.50 10.82 1.73
N LEU A 128 28.19 10.61 1.66
CA LEU A 128 27.24 11.68 1.39
C LEU A 128 27.33 12.73 2.50
N GLU A 129 27.37 13.99 2.10
CA GLU A 129 27.42 15.12 3.02
C GLU A 129 26.00 15.60 3.35
N PHE A 130 25.74 15.80 4.64
CA PHE A 130 24.48 16.33 5.18
C PHE A 130 24.72 16.94 6.56
N ALA A 131 23.94 17.96 6.90
CA ALA A 131 23.96 18.56 8.23
C ALA A 131 23.12 17.72 9.23
N ASP A 132 23.09 18.15 10.48
CA ASP A 132 22.14 17.63 11.45
C ASP A 132 20.72 17.95 10.99
N GLY A 133 19.83 16.95 10.91
CA GLY A 133 18.48 17.21 10.41
C GLY A 133 17.62 15.97 10.19
N MET A 134 16.38 16.23 9.75
CA MET A 134 15.43 15.20 9.31
C MET A 134 15.48 15.08 7.79
N TYR A 135 15.66 13.87 7.30
CA TYR A 135 15.81 13.62 5.87
C TYR A 135 15.01 12.40 5.42
N TYR A 136 14.60 12.40 4.16
CA TYR A 136 14.26 11.18 3.46
C TYR A 136 15.55 10.52 2.97
N LEU A 137 15.85 9.35 3.52
CA LEU A 137 16.98 8.52 3.12
C LEU A 137 16.49 7.49 2.12
N THR A 138 17.07 7.45 0.93
CA THR A 138 16.97 6.27 0.07
C THR A 138 18.13 5.35 0.41
N ILE A 139 17.81 4.18 0.94
CA ILE A 139 18.75 3.09 1.16
C ILE A 139 18.57 2.05 0.07
N ARG A 140 19.67 1.44 -0.36
CA ARG A 140 19.64 0.34 -1.31
C ARG A 140 20.32 -0.86 -0.70
N ARG A 141 19.88 -2.05 -1.10
CA ARG A 141 20.54 -3.28 -0.69
C ARG A 141 21.65 -3.63 -1.67
N ILE A 142 22.85 -3.86 -1.16
CA ILE A 142 23.99 -4.30 -1.99
C ILE A 142 24.52 -5.63 -1.50
N LYS A 143 25.07 -6.40 -2.43
CA LYS A 143 25.90 -7.56 -2.12
C LYS A 143 27.34 -7.08 -1.95
N VAL A 144 27.98 -7.42 -0.84
CA VAL A 144 29.36 -6.99 -0.57
C VAL A 144 30.33 -7.86 -1.37
N GLU A 145 31.21 -7.28 -2.18
CA GLU A 145 32.23 -8.04 -2.91
C GLU A 145 33.14 -8.78 -1.91
N ASN A 146 33.36 -10.07 -2.15
CA ASN A 146 34.10 -11.02 -1.28
C ASN A 146 33.40 -11.49 -0.01
N ASN A 147 32.14 -11.09 0.22
CA ASN A 147 31.30 -11.67 1.28
C ASN A 147 29.97 -12.20 0.68
N ARG A 148 29.37 -13.24 1.27
CA ARG A 148 28.03 -13.71 0.86
C ARG A 148 26.92 -12.81 1.39
N ASP A 149 27.27 -11.85 2.23
CA ASP A 149 26.33 -11.00 2.94
C ASP A 149 25.86 -9.83 2.09
N SER A 150 24.63 -9.40 2.37
CA SER A 150 24.04 -8.22 1.75
C SER A 150 23.72 -7.20 2.82
N GLU A 151 24.04 -5.95 2.54
CA GLU A 151 23.97 -4.83 3.48
C GLU A 151 23.08 -3.72 2.93
N TRP A 152 22.54 -2.91 3.84
CA TRP A 152 21.84 -1.68 3.49
C TRP A 152 22.85 -0.53 3.44
N VAL A 153 22.90 0.16 2.30
CA VAL A 153 23.76 1.32 2.13
C VAL A 153 22.94 2.54 1.78
N LEU A 154 23.38 3.68 2.30
CA LEU A 154 22.79 4.96 1.99
C LEU A 154 23.12 5.33 0.54
N GLU A 155 22.08 5.53 -0.27
CA GLU A 155 22.22 5.91 -1.68
C GLU A 155 21.96 7.40 -1.87
N LYS A 156 20.93 7.95 -1.22
CA LYS A 156 20.56 9.35 -1.37
C LYS A 156 19.99 9.91 -0.07
N VAL A 157 20.31 11.17 0.19
CA VAL A 157 19.70 11.99 1.24
C VAL A 157 18.92 13.10 0.55
N LYS A 158 17.64 13.23 0.87
CA LYS A 158 16.78 14.29 0.33
C LYS A 158 16.17 15.08 1.48
N GLU A 159 16.33 16.39 1.44
CA GLU A 159 15.57 17.30 2.28
C GLU A 159 14.07 17.12 2.03
N VAL A 160 13.29 17.20 3.11
CA VAL A 160 11.83 17.07 3.05
C VAL A 160 11.27 18.29 2.29
N PRO A 161 10.66 18.13 1.10
CA PRO A 161 10.16 19.28 0.32
C PRO A 161 9.01 20.00 1.02
N GLU A 162 8.89 21.31 0.81
CA GLU A 162 7.73 22.12 1.20
C GLU A 162 6.52 21.83 0.28
N GLU A 163 5.80 20.73 0.51
CA GLU A 163 4.40 20.61 0.09
C GLU A 163 3.52 21.46 1.03
N SER A 164 2.26 21.72 0.63
CA SER A 164 1.23 22.33 1.51
C SER A 164 1.40 21.78 2.91
N SER A 165 1.75 22.66 3.85
CA SER A 165 2.18 22.28 5.19
C SER A 165 1.11 21.50 5.91
N GLU A 166 -0.15 21.59 5.48
CA GLU A 166 -1.32 20.98 6.09
C GLU A 166 -2.05 20.02 5.14
N VAL A 167 -2.63 18.97 5.72
CA VAL A 167 -3.56 18.02 5.12
C VAL A 167 -4.81 17.94 5.99
N VAL A 168 -5.94 17.73 5.35
CA VAL A 168 -7.24 17.56 6.01
C VAL A 168 -7.57 16.07 6.03
N VAL A 169 -7.78 15.52 7.21
CA VAL A 169 -8.10 14.11 7.45
C VAL A 169 -9.41 13.99 8.23
N THR A 170 -10.05 12.82 8.14
CA THR A 170 -11.30 12.53 8.84
C THR A 170 -11.13 11.33 9.75
N GLY A 171 -11.74 11.35 10.93
CA GLY A 171 -11.59 10.28 11.90
C GLY A 171 -12.74 10.14 12.88
N ILE A 172 -12.64 9.13 13.75
CA ILE A 172 -13.64 8.79 14.77
C ILE A 172 -12.98 8.83 16.15
N VAL A 173 -13.58 9.54 17.10
CA VAL A 173 -13.15 9.54 18.50
C VAL A 173 -13.29 8.13 19.07
N ALA A 174 -12.16 7.49 19.34
CA ALA A 174 -12.10 6.06 19.59
C ALA A 174 -11.65 5.67 21.00
N ALA A 175 -10.98 6.56 21.71
CA ALA A 175 -10.72 6.39 23.14
C ALA A 175 -10.58 7.74 23.85
N VAL A 176 -10.79 7.71 25.16
CA VAL A 176 -10.44 8.79 26.09
C VAL A 176 -9.28 8.30 26.92
N ASP A 177 -8.29 9.15 27.19
CA ASP A 177 -7.20 8.76 28.07
C ASP A 177 -7.70 8.44 29.48
N ASN A 178 -7.09 7.43 30.09
CA ASN A 178 -7.52 6.97 31.41
C ASN A 178 -7.07 7.94 32.51
N LYS A 179 -5.94 8.64 32.31
CA LYS A 179 -5.35 9.59 33.26
C LYS A 179 -5.75 11.02 32.95
N ASP A 180 -5.86 11.37 31.68
CA ASP A 180 -6.23 12.72 31.21
C ASP A 180 -7.57 12.70 30.47
N LYS A 181 -8.65 13.04 31.17
CA LYS A 181 -10.01 12.95 30.60
C LYS A 181 -10.27 13.93 29.46
N ASP A 182 -9.41 14.93 29.28
CA ASP A 182 -9.51 15.90 28.19
C ASP A 182 -8.76 15.44 26.94
N LEU A 183 -7.93 14.40 27.03
CA LEU A 183 -7.17 13.83 25.92
C LEU A 183 -7.96 12.71 25.25
N LEU A 184 -8.24 12.88 23.96
CA LEU A 184 -8.99 11.95 23.14
C LEU A 184 -8.10 11.37 22.04
N TYR A 185 -8.28 10.09 21.74
CA TYR A 185 -7.62 9.40 20.63
C TYR A 185 -8.61 9.23 19.48
N VAL A 186 -8.23 9.73 18.31
CA VAL A 186 -9.04 9.74 17.09
C VAL A 186 -8.39 8.81 16.08
N TRP A 187 -9.11 7.76 15.72
CA TRP A 187 -8.71 6.88 14.62
C TRP A 187 -8.97 7.58 13.27
N CYS A 188 -8.04 7.46 12.32
CA CYS A 188 -8.22 7.88 10.92
C CYS A 188 -7.53 6.87 9.97
N GLU A 189 -7.99 6.78 8.72
CA GLU A 189 -7.47 5.81 7.75
C GLU A 189 -6.03 6.14 7.32
N GLU A 190 -5.67 7.42 7.30
CA GLU A 190 -4.37 7.89 6.80
C GLU A 190 -3.20 7.56 7.74
N ARG A 191 -3.46 6.96 8.91
CA ARG A 191 -2.44 6.58 9.89
C ARG A 191 -2.47 5.08 10.19
N LEU A 192 -1.30 4.56 10.55
CA LEU A 192 -1.16 3.14 10.87
C LEU A 192 -1.96 2.77 12.13
N PRO A 193 -2.37 1.50 12.27
CA PRO A 193 -2.92 1.00 13.51
C PRO A 193 -2.06 1.37 14.72
N GLY A 194 -2.65 2.11 15.65
CA GLY A 194 -1.95 2.57 16.85
C GLY A 194 -1.27 3.91 16.77
N GLN A 195 -1.40 4.58 15.64
CA GLN A 195 -1.01 5.96 15.48
C GLN A 195 -2.27 6.81 15.40
N ASP A 196 -3.15 6.68 16.40
CA ASP A 196 -4.33 7.54 16.52
C ASP A 196 -3.88 9.00 16.68
N ILE A 197 -4.60 9.93 16.06
CA ILE A 197 -4.38 11.36 16.27
C ILE A 197 -4.94 11.72 17.64
N THR A 198 -4.17 12.39 18.46
CA THR A 198 -4.65 12.89 19.75
C THR A 198 -5.27 14.27 19.58
N ILE A 199 -6.39 14.54 20.23
CA ILE A 199 -6.97 15.88 20.33
C ILE A 199 -7.28 16.18 21.78
N ARG A 200 -7.18 17.46 22.17
CA ARG A 200 -7.60 17.93 23.49
C ARG A 200 -8.93 18.65 23.43
N MET A 201 -9.84 18.29 24.35
CA MET A 201 -11.10 19.00 24.52
C MET A 201 -10.82 20.46 24.89
N ARG A 202 -11.43 21.38 24.14
CA ARG A 202 -11.29 22.82 24.40
C ARG A 202 -12.13 23.23 25.62
N PRO A 203 -11.61 24.04 26.55
CA PRO A 203 -12.38 24.54 27.68
C PRO A 203 -13.65 25.26 27.22
N GLY A 204 -14.80 24.90 27.78
CA GLY A 204 -16.10 25.52 27.47
C GLY A 204 -16.82 24.97 26.22
N PHE A 205 -16.27 23.97 25.53
CA PHE A 205 -16.94 23.25 24.46
C PHE A 205 -17.64 21.98 24.98
N PRO A 206 -18.72 21.50 24.32
CA PRO A 206 -19.35 20.23 24.67
C PRO A 206 -18.32 19.09 24.64
N SER A 207 -18.45 18.11 25.55
CA SER A 207 -17.60 16.93 25.51
C SER A 207 -17.81 16.18 24.20
N LEU A 208 -16.73 15.73 23.56
CA LEU A 208 -16.81 14.88 22.37
C LEU A 208 -16.98 13.42 22.81
N PRO A 209 -18.18 12.82 22.66
CA PRO A 209 -18.38 11.44 23.06
C PRO A 209 -17.58 10.48 22.18
N LEU A 210 -17.35 9.27 22.69
CA LEU A 210 -16.83 8.17 21.89
C LEU A 210 -17.76 7.92 20.69
N GLY A 211 -17.20 7.73 19.51
CA GLY A 211 -17.93 7.51 18.27
C GLY A 211 -18.23 8.78 17.48
N THR A 212 -17.91 9.97 18.00
CA THR A 212 -18.06 11.22 17.23
C THR A 212 -17.09 11.25 16.05
N TRP A 213 -17.61 11.64 14.89
CA TRP A 213 -16.81 11.87 13.69
C TRP A 213 -16.26 13.28 13.71
N VAL A 214 -14.98 13.42 13.40
CA VAL A 214 -14.27 14.69 13.40
C VAL A 214 -13.48 14.86 12.12
N LYS A 215 -13.44 16.10 11.64
CA LYS A 215 -12.53 16.56 10.60
C LYS A 215 -11.37 17.25 11.28
N MET A 216 -10.15 16.93 10.88
CA MET A 216 -8.92 17.42 11.50
C MET A 216 -8.03 18.02 10.42
N ARG A 217 -7.40 19.15 10.72
CA ARG A 217 -6.36 19.73 9.89
C ARG A 217 -5.01 19.52 10.58
N VAL A 218 -4.14 18.76 9.93
CA VAL A 218 -2.87 18.33 10.51
C VAL A 218 -1.72 18.69 9.60
N PRO A 219 -0.54 19.02 10.16
CA PRO A 219 0.63 19.24 9.33
C PRO A 219 1.02 17.95 8.59
N ARG A 220 1.16 18.01 7.27
CA ARG A 220 1.49 16.85 6.43
C ARG A 220 2.80 16.19 6.87
N ALA A 221 3.80 16.98 7.23
CA ALA A 221 5.09 16.50 7.73
C ALA A 221 4.97 15.64 9.00
N LYS A 222 3.92 15.84 9.80
CA LYS A 222 3.71 15.16 11.08
C LYS A 222 2.78 13.95 11.00
N LEU A 223 2.18 13.68 9.83
CA LEU A 223 1.18 12.61 9.69
C LEU A 223 1.75 11.23 10.08
N ASN A 224 3.04 11.04 9.83
CA ASN A 224 3.78 9.82 10.13
C ASN A 224 4.52 9.85 11.48
N ASP A 225 4.45 10.96 12.22
CA ASP A 225 5.02 11.02 13.57
C ASP A 225 4.35 9.94 14.42
N TYR A 226 5.06 9.31 15.34
CA TYR A 226 4.44 8.31 16.21
C TYR A 226 3.33 8.93 17.08
N TYR A 227 3.60 10.14 17.58
CA TYR A 227 2.66 10.94 18.36
C TYR A 227 2.30 12.21 17.58
N LEU A 228 1.00 12.42 17.35
CA LEU A 228 0.48 13.61 16.68
C LEU A 228 -0.70 14.14 17.49
N GLU A 229 -0.54 15.37 17.99
CA GLU A 229 -1.64 16.12 18.60
C GLU A 229 -2.18 17.14 17.60
N CYS A 230 -3.50 17.14 17.40
CA CYS A 230 -4.21 18.04 16.51
C CYS A 230 -5.02 19.05 17.31
N LEU A 231 -4.79 20.33 17.03
CA LEU A 231 -5.49 21.45 17.67
C LEU A 231 -6.65 21.97 16.82
N ASP A 232 -6.57 21.81 15.49
CA ASP A 232 -7.59 22.27 14.55
C ASP A 232 -8.49 21.10 14.13
N TYR A 233 -9.62 20.99 14.82
CA TYR A 233 -10.62 19.97 14.55
C TYR A 233 -12.03 20.55 14.65
N SER A 234 -12.96 19.91 13.96
CA SER A 234 -14.39 20.19 14.03
C SER A 234 -15.19 18.90 13.96
N GLU A 235 -16.27 18.81 14.73
CA GLU A 235 -17.25 17.73 14.59
C GLU A 235 -17.90 17.77 13.21
N ILE A 236 -18.16 16.58 12.64
CA ILE A 236 -18.87 16.42 11.37
C ILE A 236 -19.96 15.34 11.52
N PRO A 237 -20.97 15.33 10.64
CA PRO A 237 -21.96 14.26 10.61
C PRO A 237 -21.31 12.88 10.42
N PRO A 238 -21.84 11.84 11.07
CA PRO A 238 -21.28 10.50 10.95
C PRO A 238 -21.45 9.96 9.53
N PHE A 239 -20.37 9.40 8.96
CA PHE A 239 -20.43 8.77 7.64
C PHE A 239 -21.15 7.42 7.70
N TYR A 240 -21.08 6.75 8.85
CA TYR A 240 -21.73 5.47 9.11
C TYR A 240 -22.43 5.47 10.47
N PRO A 241 -23.54 4.72 10.63
CA PRO A 241 -24.12 4.47 11.93
C PRO A 241 -23.04 3.97 12.90
N THR A 242 -22.83 4.73 13.96
CA THR A 242 -21.79 4.47 14.97
C THR A 242 -22.47 4.19 16.30
N GLU A 243 -22.19 3.02 16.87
CA GLU A 243 -22.78 2.55 18.12
C GLU A 243 -21.67 2.20 19.11
N LEU A 244 -21.98 2.33 20.40
CA LEU A 244 -21.10 1.91 21.48
C LEU A 244 -21.59 0.59 22.07
N THR A 245 -20.69 -0.39 22.13
CA THR A 245 -20.98 -1.75 22.62
C THR A 245 -19.94 -2.21 23.65
N GLY A 246 -20.07 -3.43 24.15
CA GLY A 246 -19.17 -4.02 25.14
C GLY A 246 -19.48 -3.61 26.59
N LYS A 247 -18.73 -4.17 27.54
CA LYS A 247 -18.87 -3.82 28.97
C LYS A 247 -18.58 -2.33 29.13
N ASN A 248 -19.55 -1.57 29.65
CA ASN A 248 -19.50 -0.12 29.86
C ASN A 248 -19.57 0.76 28.58
N GLY A 249 -19.94 0.21 27.42
CA GLY A 249 -20.13 1.01 26.20
C GLY A 249 -18.84 1.65 25.66
N THR A 250 -17.71 0.95 25.78
CA THR A 250 -16.39 1.47 25.39
C THR A 250 -15.91 0.98 24.02
N THR A 251 -16.61 0.03 23.41
CA THR A 251 -16.21 -0.57 22.13
C THR A 251 -16.95 0.10 20.98
N LEU A 252 -16.21 0.76 20.09
CA LEU A 252 -16.77 1.30 18.85
C LEU A 252 -17.28 0.17 17.96
N GLN A 253 -18.50 0.33 17.47
CA GLN A 253 -19.12 -0.53 16.47
C GLN A 253 -19.62 0.32 15.30
N LEU A 254 -19.37 -0.13 14.07
CA LEU A 254 -19.90 0.47 12.85
C LEU A 254 -20.67 -0.56 12.04
N LYS A 255 -21.74 -0.11 11.37
CA LYS A 255 -22.44 -0.89 10.35
C LYS A 255 -22.09 -0.37 8.96
N LEU A 256 -21.54 -1.25 8.12
CA LEU A 256 -21.07 -0.95 6.78
C LEU A 256 -21.87 -1.75 5.76
N LYS A 257 -22.05 -1.22 4.55
CA LYS A 257 -22.61 -1.98 3.43
C LYS A 257 -21.54 -2.20 2.38
N LEU A 258 -21.27 -3.47 2.06
CA LEU A 258 -20.18 -3.84 1.19
C LEU A 258 -20.57 -5.01 0.29
N ARG A 259 -20.11 -5.01 -0.95
CA ARG A 259 -20.25 -6.16 -1.85
C ARG A 259 -19.04 -7.09 -1.65
N ILE A 260 -19.32 -8.37 -1.44
CA ILE A 260 -18.33 -9.45 -1.34
C ILE A 260 -18.63 -10.42 -2.47
N ASP A 261 -17.76 -10.49 -3.49
CA ASP A 261 -17.94 -11.47 -4.58
C ASP A 261 -17.12 -12.74 -4.40
N ASN A 262 -16.09 -12.69 -3.55
CA ASN A 262 -15.35 -13.87 -3.16
C ASN A 262 -15.61 -14.22 -1.69
N PRO A 263 -16.43 -15.24 -1.41
CA PRO A 263 -16.80 -15.58 -0.04
C PRO A 263 -15.65 -16.17 0.80
N GLU A 264 -14.61 -16.67 0.14
CA GLU A 264 -13.42 -17.26 0.77
C GLU A 264 -12.31 -16.23 1.03
N LYS A 265 -12.43 -15.01 0.48
CA LYS A 265 -11.48 -13.91 0.75
C LYS A 265 -11.56 -13.48 2.21
N LYS A 266 -10.45 -13.63 2.94
CA LYS A 266 -10.34 -13.24 4.36
C LYS A 266 -10.06 -11.75 4.56
N GLU A 267 -9.47 -11.09 3.59
CA GLU A 267 -9.14 -9.66 3.69
C GLU A 267 -10.29 -8.81 3.19
N ILE A 268 -10.76 -7.88 4.03
CA ILE A 268 -11.86 -6.99 3.72
C ILE A 268 -11.33 -5.55 3.72
N PHE A 269 -11.54 -4.82 2.64
CA PHE A 269 -11.10 -3.44 2.47
C PHE A 269 -12.29 -2.52 2.27
N HIS A 270 -12.49 -1.56 3.16
CA HIS A 270 -13.59 -0.63 3.05
C HIS A 270 -13.09 0.76 2.62
N PRO A 271 -13.74 1.44 1.64
CA PRO A 271 -13.35 2.74 1.08
C PRO A 271 -12.97 3.87 2.04
N ILE A 272 -13.52 3.85 3.26
CA ILE A 272 -13.33 4.88 4.28
C ILE A 272 -12.70 4.31 5.56
N ILE A 273 -12.83 3.00 5.77
CA ILE A 273 -12.38 2.35 7.02
C ILE A 273 -11.01 1.68 6.82
N GLY A 274 -10.60 1.49 5.56
CA GLY A 274 -9.40 0.75 5.22
C GLY A 274 -9.56 -0.74 5.50
N HIS A 275 -8.49 -1.35 6.00
CA HIS A 275 -8.41 -2.79 6.24
C HIS A 275 -9.24 -3.23 7.46
N ILE A 276 -10.06 -4.27 7.27
CA ILE A 276 -10.90 -4.90 8.29
C ILE A 276 -10.45 -6.37 8.40
N ILE A 277 -10.07 -6.76 9.61
CA ILE A 277 -9.63 -8.13 9.90
C ILE A 277 -10.85 -9.05 10.05
N ASN A 278 -10.86 -10.16 9.32
CA ASN A 278 -11.86 -11.21 9.45
C ASN A 278 -11.21 -12.53 9.88
N ASP A 279 -11.31 -12.86 11.17
CA ASP A 279 -10.70 -14.07 11.73
C ASP A 279 -11.65 -15.28 11.72
N ALA A 280 -12.96 -15.06 11.67
CA ALA A 280 -13.95 -16.07 12.04
C ALA A 280 -15.10 -16.27 11.04
N ILE A 281 -15.49 -15.22 10.30
CA ILE A 281 -16.71 -15.27 9.49
C ILE A 281 -16.36 -15.77 8.10
N ARG A 282 -17.04 -16.84 7.69
CA ARG A 282 -17.07 -17.26 6.29
C ARG A 282 -18.32 -16.68 5.65
N PHE A 283 -18.15 -16.05 4.50
CA PHE A 283 -19.30 -15.66 3.70
C PHE A 283 -19.78 -16.92 2.96
N GLU A 284 -21.08 -17.19 2.98
CA GLU A 284 -21.62 -18.40 2.35
C GLU A 284 -21.75 -18.25 0.82
N GLN A 285 -22.00 -17.04 0.33
CA GLN A 285 -22.21 -16.80 -1.09
C GLN A 285 -21.89 -15.36 -1.52
N PRO A 286 -21.64 -15.11 -2.81
CA PRO A 286 -21.43 -13.76 -3.33
C PRO A 286 -22.66 -12.86 -3.13
N GLY A 287 -22.46 -11.61 -2.73
CA GLY A 287 -23.54 -10.64 -2.63
C GLY A 287 -23.21 -9.36 -1.88
N LYS A 288 -24.24 -8.54 -1.65
CA LYS A 288 -24.13 -7.36 -0.78
C LYS A 288 -24.42 -7.76 0.65
N TYR A 289 -23.47 -7.46 1.52
CA TYR A 289 -23.52 -7.71 2.94
C TYR A 289 -23.65 -6.40 3.71
N GLU A 290 -24.41 -6.45 4.80
CA GLU A 290 -24.27 -5.50 5.90
C GLU A 290 -23.30 -6.10 6.91
N LEU A 291 -22.18 -5.41 7.12
CA LEU A 291 -21.10 -5.83 8.00
C LEU A 291 -21.16 -5.03 9.29
N THR A 292 -21.16 -5.72 10.41
CA THR A 292 -20.91 -5.10 11.72
C THR A 292 -19.45 -5.27 12.07
N ILE A 293 -18.72 -4.16 12.17
CA ILE A 293 -17.32 -4.16 12.58
C ILE A 293 -17.16 -3.54 13.97
N ILE A 294 -16.15 -3.99 14.70
CA ILE A 294 -15.81 -3.47 16.02
C ILE A 294 -14.34 -3.08 16.08
N ARG A 295 -14.03 -1.99 16.80
CA ARG A 295 -12.65 -1.61 17.07
C ARG A 295 -12.20 -2.24 18.38
N ARG A 296 -11.17 -3.09 18.34
CA ARG A 296 -10.61 -3.71 19.55
C ARG A 296 -9.11 -3.95 19.41
N ARG A 297 -8.44 -4.14 20.54
CA ARG A 297 -7.04 -4.60 20.55
C ARG A 297 -6.99 -6.10 20.21
N PRO A 298 -6.01 -6.55 19.41
CA PRO A 298 -5.71 -7.97 19.27
C PRO A 298 -5.31 -8.56 20.63
N ASP A 299 -5.65 -9.82 20.89
CA ASP A 299 -5.37 -10.44 22.20
C ASP A 299 -3.85 -10.58 22.49
N LYS A 300 -3.47 -10.16 23.70
CA LYS A 300 -2.27 -10.52 24.50
C LYS A 300 -0.86 -10.40 23.91
N ASN A 301 -0.63 -9.58 22.88
CA ASN A 301 0.71 -9.03 22.61
C ASN A 301 0.66 -7.51 22.73
N ASN A 302 1.47 -6.94 23.64
CA ASN A 302 1.40 -5.54 24.07
C ASN A 302 1.76 -4.50 22.99
N ASP A 303 2.16 -4.94 21.80
CA ASP A 303 2.73 -4.05 20.77
C ASP A 303 1.73 -3.68 19.65
N ILE A 304 0.61 -4.42 19.51
CA ILE A 304 -0.39 -4.12 18.47
C ILE A 304 -1.57 -3.36 19.08
N GLN A 305 -1.75 -2.13 18.62
CA GLN A 305 -2.84 -1.26 19.05
C GLN A 305 -4.15 -1.56 18.30
N SER A 306 -5.24 -0.89 18.69
CA SER A 306 -6.61 -1.21 18.27
C SER A 306 -6.83 -1.16 16.74
N VAL A 307 -7.41 -2.23 16.19
CA VAL A 307 -7.75 -2.41 14.77
C VAL A 307 -9.24 -2.72 14.59
N TRP A 308 -9.72 -2.67 13.35
CA TRP A 308 -11.09 -3.03 13.00
C TRP A 308 -11.21 -4.53 12.74
N TYR A 309 -12.14 -5.17 13.45
CA TYR A 309 -12.51 -6.57 13.26
C TYR A 309 -13.92 -6.68 12.74
N LEU A 310 -14.13 -7.59 11.80
CA LEU A 310 -15.46 -8.05 11.44
C LEU A 310 -16.06 -8.85 12.61
N ARG A 311 -17.24 -8.45 13.08
CA ARG A 311 -17.98 -9.15 14.14
C ARG A 311 -19.13 -9.98 13.60
N GLU A 312 -19.94 -9.38 12.72
CA GLU A 312 -21.10 -10.02 12.08
C GLU A 312 -21.16 -9.61 10.61
N ALA A 313 -21.72 -10.49 9.78
CA ALA A 313 -22.03 -10.19 8.40
C ALA A 313 -23.40 -10.78 8.05
N GLU A 314 -24.30 -9.96 7.54
CA GLU A 314 -25.63 -10.38 7.11
C GLU A 314 -25.79 -10.15 5.61
N LEU A 315 -26.22 -11.16 4.87
CA LEU A 315 -26.44 -11.03 3.43
C LEU A 315 -27.74 -10.28 3.17
N VAL A 316 -27.63 -9.10 2.58
CA VAL A 316 -28.76 -8.22 2.27
C VAL A 316 -29.28 -8.47 0.85
N LEU A 317 -28.39 -8.79 -0.09
CA LEU A 317 -28.76 -9.03 -1.49
C LEU A 317 -27.86 -10.09 -2.13
N VAL A 318 -28.46 -11.19 -2.60
CA VAL A 318 -27.75 -12.24 -3.32
C VAL A 318 -27.28 -11.73 -4.68
N GLY A 319 -26.00 -11.95 -5.02
CA GLY A 319 -25.50 -11.67 -6.36
C GLY A 319 -26.04 -12.70 -7.36
N LYS A 320 -26.90 -12.30 -8.30
CA LYS A 320 -27.16 -13.12 -9.49
C LYS A 320 -25.94 -13.04 -10.41
N THR A 321 -25.35 -14.18 -10.75
CA THR A 321 -24.38 -14.32 -11.83
C THR A 321 -25.04 -13.93 -13.15
N SER A 322 -24.56 -12.82 -13.71
CA SER A 322 -24.66 -12.40 -15.12
C SER A 322 -26.00 -12.57 -15.83
N GLN A 323 -26.85 -11.53 -15.83
CA GLN A 323 -27.70 -11.19 -16.98
C GLN A 323 -27.77 -9.66 -17.16
N ARG A 324 -27.71 -9.26 -18.44
CA ARG A 324 -27.71 -7.91 -19.05
C ARG A 324 -28.56 -6.87 -18.29
N PRO A 325 -28.15 -5.58 -18.23
CA PRO A 325 -28.87 -4.58 -17.45
C PRO A 325 -30.21 -4.21 -18.12
N GLN A 326 -31.28 -4.28 -17.35
CA GLN A 326 -32.52 -3.54 -17.59
C GLN A 326 -32.74 -2.58 -16.42
N ASP A 327 -32.81 -1.30 -16.81
CA ASP A 327 -33.40 -0.09 -16.21
C ASP A 327 -33.61 0.03 -14.68
N ALA A 328 -33.11 1.16 -14.18
CA ALA A 328 -33.12 1.64 -12.79
C ALA A 328 -34.54 1.97 -12.25
N PRO A 329 -34.67 2.30 -10.94
CA PRO A 329 -34.51 3.71 -10.56
C PRO A 329 -33.83 4.01 -9.20
N HIS A 330 -33.07 5.11 -9.25
CA HIS A 330 -32.83 6.20 -8.29
C HIS A 330 -32.45 5.99 -6.81
N ALA A 331 -31.28 6.58 -6.52
CA ALA A 331 -30.97 7.49 -5.42
C ALA A 331 -31.12 6.96 -3.98
N VAL A 332 -30.04 6.33 -3.49
CA VAL A 332 -29.71 6.35 -2.07
C VAL A 332 -28.58 7.36 -1.88
N ALA A 333 -28.76 8.27 -0.94
CA ALA A 333 -27.88 9.40 -0.65
C ALA A 333 -26.41 8.98 -0.60
N VAL A 334 -25.62 9.59 -1.49
CA VAL A 334 -24.17 9.51 -1.55
C VAL A 334 -23.61 10.29 -0.34
N PRO A 335 -22.81 9.68 0.55
CA PRO A 335 -22.04 10.46 1.51
C PRO A 335 -21.13 11.40 0.72
N THR A 336 -21.10 12.68 1.10
CA THR A 336 -20.31 13.76 0.47
C THR A 336 -18.94 13.29 0.00
N GLN A 337 -18.65 13.59 -1.28
CA GLN A 337 -17.49 13.15 -2.06
C GLN A 337 -16.16 13.14 -1.28
N PRO A 338 -15.33 12.08 -1.44
CA PRO A 338 -13.93 12.13 -1.03
C PRO A 338 -13.22 13.32 -1.71
N GLN A 339 -12.53 14.17 -0.94
CA GLN A 339 -11.93 15.40 -1.45
C GLN A 339 -10.70 15.19 -2.38
N ASN A 340 -10.34 13.94 -2.73
CA ASN A 340 -9.13 13.58 -3.48
C ASN A 340 -9.39 12.53 -4.59
N LEU A 341 -10.39 12.75 -5.45
CA LEU A 341 -10.62 11.88 -6.61
C LEU A 341 -9.49 12.07 -7.64
N LYS A 342 -8.82 10.99 -8.02
CA LYS A 342 -7.81 10.96 -9.10
C LYS A 342 -8.29 10.11 -10.26
N LYS A 343 -7.89 10.45 -11.47
CA LYS A 343 -8.17 9.64 -12.66
C LYS A 343 -7.11 8.57 -12.79
N ALA A 344 -7.55 7.34 -12.98
CA ALA A 344 -6.66 6.22 -13.15
C ALA A 344 -7.11 5.31 -14.29
N MET A 345 -6.15 4.70 -14.98
CA MET A 345 -6.40 3.66 -15.97
C MET A 345 -5.97 2.30 -15.43
N VAL A 346 -6.78 1.27 -15.63
CA VAL A 346 -6.38 -0.10 -15.30
C VAL A 346 -5.33 -0.57 -16.30
N ILE A 347 -4.09 -0.76 -15.87
CA ILE A 347 -2.98 -1.19 -16.74
C ILE A 347 -2.78 -2.70 -16.74
N ARG A 348 -3.21 -3.37 -15.67
CA ARG A 348 -3.12 -4.82 -15.53
C ARG A 348 -4.07 -5.32 -14.45
N ILE A 349 -4.71 -6.46 -14.71
CA ILE A 349 -5.43 -7.23 -13.69
C ILE A 349 -4.74 -8.60 -13.64
N LEU A 350 -4.17 -8.93 -12.50
CA LEU A 350 -3.66 -10.27 -12.26
C LEU A 350 -4.73 -11.08 -11.54
N THR A 351 -5.26 -12.07 -12.23
CA THR A 351 -6.21 -13.04 -11.68
C THR A 351 -5.44 -14.26 -11.20
N GLY A 352 -5.37 -14.45 -9.88
CA GLY A 352 -4.69 -15.58 -9.25
C GLY A 352 -5.59 -16.18 -8.18
N GLY A 353 -6.06 -17.41 -8.41
CA GLY A 353 -6.98 -18.09 -7.48
C GLY A 353 -8.23 -17.24 -7.16
N GLN A 354 -8.34 -16.85 -5.89
CA GLN A 354 -9.50 -16.18 -5.28
C GLN A 354 -9.35 -14.65 -5.13
N SER A 355 -8.31 -14.04 -5.69
CA SER A 355 -8.12 -12.60 -5.59
C SER A 355 -7.69 -11.98 -6.92
N GLU A 356 -8.06 -10.71 -7.10
CA GLU A 356 -7.57 -9.87 -8.19
C GLU A 356 -6.63 -8.82 -7.63
N ALA A 357 -5.42 -8.75 -8.20
CA ALA A 357 -4.55 -7.61 -8.01
C ALA A 357 -4.73 -6.65 -9.18
N ILE A 358 -5.29 -5.47 -8.91
CA ILE A 358 -5.63 -4.46 -9.91
C ILE A 358 -4.56 -3.37 -9.88
N TYR A 359 -3.76 -3.31 -10.95
CA TYR A 359 -2.73 -2.30 -11.13
C TYR A 359 -3.27 -1.18 -12.00
N VAL A 360 -2.94 0.06 -11.59
CA VAL A 360 -3.47 1.25 -12.25
C VAL A 360 -2.38 2.27 -12.50
N TRP A 361 -2.56 3.10 -13.52
CA TRP A 361 -1.76 4.28 -13.79
C TRP A 361 -2.54 5.53 -13.42
N LEU A 362 -2.03 6.33 -12.50
CA LEU A 362 -2.63 7.61 -12.11
C LEU A 362 -2.11 8.70 -13.03
N PHE A 363 -3.02 9.35 -13.75
CA PHE A 363 -2.65 10.31 -14.79
C PHE A 363 -2.01 11.58 -14.24
N GLU A 364 -2.63 12.17 -13.21
CA GLU A 364 -2.15 13.41 -12.62
C GLU A 364 -0.81 13.23 -11.91
N GLU A 365 -0.50 12.01 -11.49
CA GLU A 365 0.70 11.68 -10.73
C GLU A 365 1.81 11.08 -11.60
N GLN A 366 1.48 10.65 -12.83
CA GLN A 366 2.37 9.91 -13.73
C GLN A 366 3.10 8.76 -13.00
N ARG A 367 2.33 8.01 -12.22
CA ARG A 367 2.82 6.92 -11.35
C ARG A 367 1.82 5.78 -11.31
N GLU A 368 2.34 4.60 -11.01
CA GLU A 368 1.50 3.44 -10.72
C GLU A 368 0.87 3.52 -9.33
N GLY A 369 -0.29 2.88 -9.21
CA GLY A 369 -0.93 2.58 -7.95
C GLY A 369 -1.63 1.22 -7.97
N ARG A 370 -2.25 0.87 -6.84
CA ARG A 370 -3.07 -0.34 -6.69
C ARG A 370 -4.49 -0.01 -6.28
N LEU A 371 -5.45 -0.77 -6.82
CA LEU A 371 -6.85 -0.71 -6.43
C LEU A 371 -7.22 -2.01 -5.71
N PHE A 372 -7.74 -1.88 -4.49
CA PHE A 372 -8.16 -3.00 -3.65
C PHE A 372 -9.68 -3.07 -3.60
N LEU A 373 -10.26 -4.13 -4.14
CA LEU A 373 -11.71 -4.37 -4.15
C LEU A 373 -12.03 -5.68 -3.42
N ASN A 374 -13.23 -5.77 -2.84
CA ASN A 374 -13.76 -7.02 -2.27
C ASN A 374 -14.63 -7.80 -3.26
N SER A 375 -14.69 -7.27 -4.47
CA SER A 375 -15.47 -7.74 -5.60
C SER A 375 -14.58 -7.69 -6.84
N THR A 376 -14.96 -8.40 -7.90
CA THR A 376 -14.15 -8.42 -9.13
C THR A 376 -14.15 -7.04 -9.79
N ALA A 377 -13.06 -6.68 -10.46
CA ALA A 377 -12.95 -5.48 -11.28
C ALA A 377 -14.13 -5.40 -12.25
N GLU A 378 -14.51 -6.52 -12.88
CA GLU A 378 -15.65 -6.61 -13.80
C GLU A 378 -16.98 -6.19 -13.15
N SER A 379 -17.21 -6.52 -11.87
CA SER A 379 -18.43 -6.11 -11.16
C SER A 379 -18.55 -4.58 -10.98
N HIS A 380 -17.43 -3.87 -11.07
CA HIS A 380 -17.34 -2.41 -11.10
C HIS A 380 -17.24 -1.86 -12.54
N GLY A 381 -17.43 -2.72 -13.54
CA GLY A 381 -17.25 -2.41 -14.95
C GLY A 381 -15.81 -2.03 -15.31
N LEU A 382 -14.83 -2.49 -14.54
CA LEU A 382 -13.42 -2.27 -14.79
C LEU A 382 -12.84 -3.45 -15.57
N THR A 383 -12.15 -3.15 -16.67
CA THR A 383 -11.30 -4.08 -17.41
C THR A 383 -10.00 -3.37 -17.77
N VAL A 384 -8.98 -4.12 -18.18
CA VAL A 384 -7.70 -3.53 -18.62
C VAL A 384 -7.95 -2.49 -19.72
N GLY A 385 -7.46 -1.27 -19.52
CA GLY A 385 -7.64 -0.10 -20.37
C GLY A 385 -8.76 0.85 -20.00
N LYS A 386 -9.68 0.42 -19.13
CA LYS A 386 -10.74 1.30 -18.63
C LYS A 386 -10.19 2.38 -17.73
N VAL A 387 -10.76 3.58 -17.91
CA VAL A 387 -10.45 4.77 -17.14
C VAL A 387 -11.54 4.97 -16.09
N PHE A 388 -11.15 5.26 -14.87
CA PHE A 388 -12.05 5.48 -13.75
C PHE A 388 -11.52 6.60 -12.85
N SER A 389 -12.36 7.04 -11.91
CA SER A 389 -11.95 7.91 -10.82
C SER A 389 -12.24 7.23 -9.48
N ALA A 390 -11.32 7.40 -8.54
CA ALA A 390 -11.43 6.91 -7.17
C ALA A 390 -10.62 7.78 -6.22
N PRO A 391 -10.89 7.75 -4.90
CA PRO A 391 -10.04 8.41 -3.93
C PRO A 391 -8.74 7.62 -3.81
N PHE A 392 -7.65 8.22 -4.29
CA PHE A 392 -6.32 7.66 -4.13
C PHE A 392 -5.61 8.39 -3.00
N ILE A 393 -5.13 7.60 -2.05
CA ILE A 393 -4.25 8.05 -0.98
C ILE A 393 -2.83 7.59 -1.28
N LYS A 394 -1.85 8.28 -0.71
CA LYS A 394 -0.42 7.97 -0.90
C LYS A 394 0.29 7.60 0.41
N PRO A 395 -0.24 6.65 1.21
CA PRO A 395 0.45 6.21 2.40
C PRO A 395 1.81 5.66 1.99
N ASN A 396 2.87 6.08 2.69
CA ASN A 396 4.24 5.64 2.41
C ASN A 396 4.67 5.81 0.94
N GLN A 397 4.21 6.87 0.26
CA GLN A 397 4.58 7.25 -1.11
C GLN A 397 4.15 6.27 -2.23
N LYS A 398 3.31 5.26 -1.96
CA LYS A 398 2.64 4.44 -2.99
C LYS A 398 1.16 4.80 -3.10
N TRP A 399 0.66 4.93 -4.32
CA TRP A 399 -0.73 5.27 -4.57
C TRP A 399 -1.62 4.04 -4.39
N MET A 400 -2.63 4.15 -3.53
CA MET A 400 -3.61 3.10 -3.35
C MET A 400 -5.02 3.65 -3.19
N SER A 401 -6.00 2.85 -3.59
CA SER A 401 -7.42 3.13 -3.40
C SER A 401 -8.15 1.85 -3.03
N SER A 402 -9.17 1.97 -2.20
CA SER A 402 -10.14 0.92 -1.90
C SER A 402 -11.53 1.22 -2.52
N GLY A 403 -11.60 2.20 -3.43
CA GLY A 403 -12.84 2.75 -3.98
C GLY A 403 -13.42 3.88 -3.12
N PRO A 404 -14.67 4.35 -3.37
CA PRO A 404 -15.55 3.91 -4.45
C PRO A 404 -14.99 4.27 -5.82
N VAL A 405 -15.33 3.44 -6.82
CA VAL A 405 -14.94 3.63 -8.22
C VAL A 405 -16.09 4.28 -8.97
N SER A 406 -15.81 5.35 -9.70
CA SER A 406 -16.74 5.94 -10.66
C SER A 406 -16.15 5.80 -12.06
N GLN A 407 -16.87 5.12 -12.95
CA GLN A 407 -16.47 5.03 -14.36
C GLN A 407 -16.47 6.42 -15.00
N ILE A 408 -15.47 6.66 -15.84
CA ILE A 408 -15.39 7.86 -16.68
C ILE A 408 -15.12 7.42 -18.12
N GLU A 409 -15.30 8.35 -19.05
CA GLU A 409 -15.06 8.09 -20.47
C GLU A 409 -13.60 7.65 -20.72
N ASP A 410 -13.43 6.65 -21.59
CA ASP A 410 -12.11 6.15 -21.95
C ASP A 410 -11.32 7.24 -22.67
N LEU A 411 -10.12 7.54 -22.19
CA LEU A 411 -9.29 8.63 -22.71
C LEU A 411 -8.42 8.22 -23.91
N TYR A 412 -8.20 6.92 -24.10
CA TYR A 412 -7.24 6.41 -25.08
C TYR A 412 -7.77 5.16 -25.76
N LEU A 413 -7.32 4.95 -27.00
CA LEU A 413 -7.46 3.65 -27.65
C LEU A 413 -6.45 2.68 -27.02
N THR A 414 -6.94 1.54 -26.55
CA THR A 414 -6.13 0.55 -25.84
C THR A 414 -6.34 -0.84 -26.41
N ARG A 415 -5.32 -1.70 -26.31
CA ARG A 415 -5.45 -3.14 -26.58
C ARG A 415 -4.75 -3.95 -25.49
N VAL A 416 -5.33 -5.08 -25.12
CA VAL A 416 -4.73 -6.01 -24.16
C VAL A 416 -3.64 -6.81 -24.88
N ASN A 417 -2.45 -6.86 -24.30
CA ASN A 417 -1.33 -7.61 -24.85
C ASN A 417 -1.30 -9.06 -24.37
N ARG A 418 -0.45 -9.89 -24.99
CA ARG A 418 -0.34 -11.34 -24.70
C ARG A 418 0.05 -11.67 -23.24
N THR A 419 0.60 -10.71 -22.50
CA THR A 419 0.99 -10.88 -21.08
C THR A 419 -0.08 -10.41 -20.09
N GLY A 420 -1.27 -10.05 -20.59
CA GLY A 420 -2.39 -9.52 -19.79
C GLY A 420 -2.20 -8.06 -19.35
N GLY A 421 -1.16 -7.38 -19.83
CA GLY A 421 -0.97 -5.94 -19.65
C GLY A 421 -1.62 -5.16 -20.80
N ILE A 422 -1.32 -3.86 -20.85
CA ILE A 422 -1.92 -2.94 -21.80
C ILE A 422 -0.92 -2.35 -22.79
N ASP A 423 -1.35 -2.21 -24.04
CA ASP A 423 -0.75 -1.30 -25.01
C ASP A 423 -1.70 -0.12 -25.22
N ILE A 424 -1.16 1.09 -25.27
CA ILE A 424 -1.92 2.33 -25.31
C ILE A 424 -1.49 3.12 -26.53
N GLN A 425 -2.43 3.59 -27.33
CA GLN A 425 -2.12 4.49 -28.42
C GLN A 425 -2.10 5.93 -27.92
N VAL A 426 -1.00 6.64 -28.16
CA VAL A 426 -0.80 8.02 -27.72
C VAL A 426 -0.31 8.90 -28.86
N HIS A 427 -0.44 10.20 -28.65
CA HIS A 427 0.05 11.24 -29.55
C HIS A 427 0.99 12.14 -28.76
N ALA A 428 2.22 12.33 -29.22
CA ALA A 428 3.17 13.22 -28.59
C ALA A 428 4.01 13.94 -29.66
N GLU A 429 4.64 15.04 -29.27
CA GLU A 429 5.46 15.89 -30.15
C GLU A 429 6.90 15.94 -29.64
N ASN A 430 7.83 16.28 -30.53
CA ASN A 430 9.22 16.57 -30.20
C ASN A 430 9.99 15.37 -29.65
N LEU A 431 10.27 14.40 -30.53
CA LEU A 431 11.24 13.33 -30.24
C LEU A 431 12.59 13.96 -29.86
N GLN A 432 13.06 13.66 -28.66
CA GLN A 432 14.33 14.10 -28.12
C GLN A 432 15.43 13.11 -28.48
N ASN A 433 16.66 13.62 -28.60
CA ASN A 433 17.84 12.79 -28.77
C ASN A 433 18.14 12.01 -27.49
N ALA A 434 18.93 10.95 -27.64
CA ALA A 434 19.42 10.16 -26.51
C ALA A 434 20.23 11.00 -25.52
N ASP A 435 20.03 10.74 -24.22
CA ASP A 435 20.80 11.33 -23.13
C ASP A 435 20.99 10.35 -21.97
N ASP A 436 21.88 10.71 -21.04
CA ASP A 436 22.24 9.87 -19.89
C ASP A 436 21.08 9.70 -18.89
N ALA A 437 20.14 10.64 -18.82
CA ALA A 437 18.99 10.55 -17.92
C ALA A 437 17.97 9.50 -18.38
N HIS A 438 18.01 9.15 -19.67
CA HIS A 438 17.12 8.19 -20.32
C HIS A 438 17.88 6.94 -20.80
N SER A 439 18.95 6.58 -20.09
CA SER A 439 19.76 5.38 -20.36
C SER A 439 20.33 5.34 -21.79
N GLY A 440 20.60 6.50 -22.39
CA GLY A 440 21.12 6.61 -23.75
C GLY A 440 20.09 6.32 -24.83
N TYR A 441 18.78 6.33 -24.52
CA TYR A 441 17.72 6.15 -25.51
C TYR A 441 17.06 7.47 -25.91
N PRO A 442 16.67 7.63 -27.20
CA PRO A 442 15.75 8.70 -27.60
C PRO A 442 14.45 8.59 -26.83
N TRP A 443 13.80 9.72 -26.56
CA TRP A 443 12.62 9.75 -25.71
C TRP A 443 11.66 10.87 -26.12
N ILE A 444 10.42 10.78 -25.65
CA ILE A 444 9.37 11.77 -25.91
C ILE A 444 8.53 11.99 -24.66
N HIS A 445 8.31 13.24 -24.29
CA HIS A 445 7.48 13.58 -23.13
C HIS A 445 5.99 13.56 -23.50
N HIS A 446 5.16 12.95 -22.65
CA HIS A 446 3.71 12.95 -22.80
C HIS A 446 3.01 13.35 -21.50
N GLY A 447 2.08 14.30 -21.57
CA GLY A 447 1.46 14.91 -20.38
C GLY A 447 0.76 13.94 -19.41
N HIS A 448 0.31 12.77 -19.89
CA HIS A 448 -0.33 11.75 -19.05
C HIS A 448 0.56 10.55 -18.71
N PHE A 449 1.68 10.34 -19.42
CA PHE A 449 2.51 9.13 -19.26
C PHE A 449 3.96 9.46 -18.89
N GLY A 450 4.32 10.75 -18.78
CA GLY A 450 5.68 11.18 -18.54
C GLY A 450 6.57 10.88 -19.73
N ASP A 451 7.83 10.53 -19.44
CA ASP A 451 8.82 10.25 -20.47
C ASP A 451 8.63 8.83 -21.03
N ILE A 452 8.55 8.75 -22.36
CA ILE A 452 8.37 7.51 -23.11
C ILE A 452 9.65 7.26 -23.90
N LEU A 453 10.28 6.11 -23.69
CA LEU A 453 11.53 5.74 -24.33
C LEU A 453 11.31 5.09 -25.69
N ASP A 454 11.97 5.58 -26.73
CA ASP A 454 12.08 4.90 -28.03
C ASP A 454 13.31 3.99 -28.08
N ASN A 455 13.36 3.04 -27.15
CA ASN A 455 14.51 2.15 -26.96
C ASN A 455 14.76 1.17 -28.12
N ARG A 456 13.87 1.16 -29.13
CA ARG A 456 13.97 0.32 -30.32
C ARG A 456 13.98 1.14 -31.61
N HIS A 457 14.16 2.47 -31.52
CA HIS A 457 14.21 3.37 -32.67
C HIS A 457 13.04 3.18 -33.65
N GLN A 458 11.84 3.00 -33.11
CA GLN A 458 10.61 2.79 -33.88
C GLN A 458 10.04 4.11 -34.41
N LEU A 459 10.40 5.24 -33.80
CA LEU A 459 10.00 6.55 -34.28
C LEU A 459 11.05 7.08 -35.25
N ARG A 460 10.59 7.60 -36.38
CA ARG A 460 11.44 8.33 -37.31
C ARG A 460 11.40 9.80 -36.94
N ASN A 461 12.57 10.42 -36.79
CA ASN A 461 12.68 11.86 -36.58
C ASN A 461 12.14 12.58 -37.82
N LYS A 462 10.88 12.99 -37.76
CA LYS A 462 10.25 13.87 -38.74
C LYS A 462 10.18 15.23 -38.07
N GLU A 463 11.01 16.16 -38.53
CA GLU A 463 11.09 17.53 -38.02
C GLU A 463 9.67 18.08 -37.77
N ALA A 464 9.37 18.37 -36.49
CA ALA A 464 8.13 18.99 -36.00
C ALA A 464 6.78 18.26 -36.21
N SER A 465 6.73 16.98 -36.60
CA SER A 465 5.45 16.30 -36.78
C SER A 465 5.01 15.49 -35.54
N GLN A 466 3.74 15.60 -35.18
CA GLN A 466 3.08 14.74 -34.19
C GLN A 466 3.39 13.26 -34.46
N CYS A 467 3.97 12.59 -33.46
CA CYS A 467 4.17 11.16 -33.48
C CYS A 467 2.93 10.50 -32.88
N ARG A 468 2.27 9.66 -33.67
CA ARG A 468 1.29 8.71 -33.15
C ARG A 468 2.00 7.38 -32.93
N MET A 469 1.82 6.77 -31.77
CA MET A 469 2.56 5.56 -31.41
C MET A 469 1.77 4.68 -30.46
N TRP A 470 2.05 3.38 -30.48
CA TRP A 470 1.65 2.49 -29.40
C TRP A 470 2.77 2.44 -28.36
N ILE A 471 2.40 2.60 -27.10
CA ILE A 471 3.30 2.49 -25.95
C ILE A 471 2.91 1.33 -25.06
N ARG A 472 3.88 0.83 -24.30
CA ARG A 472 3.68 -0.19 -23.27
C ARG A 472 4.57 0.10 -22.09
N ARG A 473 4.10 -0.27 -20.91
CA ARG A 473 4.94 -0.31 -19.71
C ARG A 473 5.77 -1.59 -19.68
N ALA A 474 7.09 -1.48 -19.81
CA ALA A 474 8.00 -2.63 -19.95
C ALA A 474 9.35 -2.39 -19.27
N TRP A 475 10.08 -3.47 -19.02
CA TRP A 475 11.46 -3.41 -18.55
C TRP A 475 12.38 -2.88 -19.65
N VAL A 476 13.32 -2.03 -19.25
CA VAL A 476 14.36 -1.49 -20.12
C VAL A 476 15.70 -1.82 -19.47
N ASP A 477 16.48 -2.69 -20.15
CA ASP A 477 17.74 -3.28 -19.68
C ASP A 477 17.69 -4.10 -18.38
N ARG A 478 18.85 -4.59 -17.90
CA ARG A 478 19.05 -5.31 -16.61
C ARG A 478 18.76 -4.43 -15.39
N GLU A 479 18.05 -3.35 -15.63
CA GLU A 479 17.80 -2.29 -14.71
C GLU A 479 16.32 -2.32 -14.30
N ASP A 480 16.09 -2.57 -13.01
CA ASP A 480 14.84 -3.08 -12.47
C ASP A 480 13.72 -2.04 -12.33
N ASN A 481 13.43 -1.23 -13.36
CA ASN A 481 12.22 -0.41 -13.39
C ASN A 481 11.45 -0.59 -14.70
N HIS A 482 10.13 -0.60 -14.59
CA HIS A 482 9.25 -0.54 -15.75
C HIS A 482 9.10 0.92 -16.21
N GLN A 483 9.42 1.18 -17.46
CA GLN A 483 9.27 2.47 -18.14
C GLN A 483 8.18 2.39 -19.21
N TRP A 484 7.62 3.53 -19.61
CA TRP A 484 6.85 3.58 -20.84
C TRP A 484 7.81 3.53 -22.03
N VAL A 485 7.57 2.60 -22.95
CA VAL A 485 8.39 2.41 -24.14
C VAL A 485 7.54 2.42 -25.40
N VAL A 486 8.11 2.90 -26.49
CA VAL A 486 7.51 2.80 -27.82
C VAL A 486 7.54 1.34 -28.29
N LEU A 487 6.37 0.84 -28.69
CA LEU A 487 6.25 -0.47 -29.34
C LEU A 487 6.31 -0.36 -30.86
N GLU A 488 5.53 0.57 -31.42
CA GLU A 488 5.41 0.78 -32.86
C GLU A 488 4.98 2.23 -33.11
N GLY A 489 5.63 2.88 -34.09
CA GLY A 489 5.15 4.15 -34.65
C GLY A 489 3.98 3.90 -35.60
N ILE A 490 3.02 4.81 -35.61
CA ILE A 490 1.87 4.80 -36.51
C ILE A 490 2.05 5.94 -37.50
N GLU A 491 2.06 5.62 -38.79
CA GLU A 491 2.19 6.60 -39.87
C GLU A 491 0.95 7.45 -40.08
#